data_AF-A0AAN6TBG8-F1
#
_entry.id   AF-A0AAN6TBG8-F1
#
_cell.length_a   1.000
_cell.length_b   1.000
_cell.length_c   1.000
_cell.angle_alpha   90.00
_cell.angle_beta   90.00
_cell.angle_gamma   90.00
#
_symmetry.space_group_name_H-M   'P 1'
#
loop_
_entity.id
_entity.type
_entity.pdbx_description
1 polymer ?
#
loop_
_entity_poly.entity_id
_entity_poly.type
_entity_poly.pdbx_seq_one_letter_code
_entity_poly.pdbx_strand_id
1 'polypeptide(L)'
;MATATTETSSSRPLLIGPDAGPSPPYPLRMSGKVISGFGRGSKELGIPTANLPVDDARTPWISSTPSGVYFGWASLQLPSTHPDCPPTTTDGETNSSSSSSSSNGWSVYPMVMSIGYNPFYKNTVRSAEVHVLHEFAADFYGVDMRLLILGFIREEKDYSGLDALIADINLDCEVARRSLAREGWAPREVEVEITGDNSSREGGAKKRLRGTLAAGWLIRPDESEENGADGK
;
A
#
# COMPACT_ATOMS: atom_id res chain seq x y z
N MET A 1 43.38 -29.61 -3.59
CA MET A 1 43.25 -28.21 -3.13
C MET A 1 41.78 -27.87 -3.14
N ALA A 2 41.19 -27.62 -1.97
CA ALA A 2 39.79 -27.23 -1.84
C ALA A 2 39.69 -25.73 -2.11
N THR A 3 38.98 -25.34 -3.16
CA THR A 3 38.61 -23.94 -3.40
C THR A 3 37.36 -23.65 -2.58
N ALA A 4 37.52 -22.78 -1.59
CA ALA A 4 36.47 -22.27 -0.73
C ALA A 4 35.45 -21.46 -1.54
N THR A 5 34.18 -21.83 -1.41
CA THR A 5 33.03 -21.06 -1.87
C THR A 5 32.91 -19.83 -0.97
N THR A 6 33.15 -18.65 -1.50
CA THR A 6 32.82 -17.38 -0.84
C THR A 6 31.31 -17.23 -0.79
N GLU A 7 30.73 -17.39 0.39
CA GLU A 7 29.37 -16.95 0.71
C GLU A 7 29.27 -15.44 0.48
N THR A 8 28.42 -15.04 -0.47
CA THR A 8 28.11 -13.64 -0.73
C THR A 8 27.03 -13.20 0.27
N SER A 9 27.33 -12.19 1.08
CA SER A 9 26.37 -11.65 2.05
C SER A 9 25.12 -11.15 1.32
N SER A 10 23.95 -11.73 1.61
CA SER A 10 22.70 -11.51 0.90
C SER A 10 22.08 -10.14 1.21
N SER A 11 22.51 -9.07 0.55
CA SER A 11 21.79 -7.79 0.62
C SER A 11 20.52 -7.86 -0.23
N ARG A 12 19.34 -7.70 0.38
CA ARG A 12 18.05 -7.60 -0.34
C ARG A 12 18.11 -6.42 -1.34
N PRO A 13 17.52 -6.56 -2.55
CA PRO A 13 17.48 -5.47 -3.52
C PRO A 13 16.65 -4.30 -2.99
N LEU A 14 17.13 -3.07 -3.23
CA LEU A 14 16.45 -1.84 -2.82
C LEU A 14 15.42 -1.33 -3.86
N LEU A 15 15.36 -1.97 -5.02
CA LEU A 15 14.43 -1.68 -6.11
C LEU A 15 13.85 -3.00 -6.62
N ILE A 16 12.54 -3.04 -6.83
CA ILE A 16 11.84 -4.22 -7.34
C ILE A 16 11.35 -3.96 -8.76
N GLY A 17 11.63 -4.88 -9.68
CA GLY A 17 11.10 -4.84 -11.06
C GLY A 17 11.72 -3.74 -11.95
N PRO A 18 11.33 -3.72 -13.25
CA PRO A 18 11.94 -2.85 -14.25
C PRO A 18 11.47 -1.40 -14.11
N ASP A 19 12.22 -0.44 -14.68
CA ASP A 19 11.89 0.98 -14.59
C ASP A 19 10.59 1.36 -15.32
N ALA A 20 10.23 0.59 -16.35
CA ALA A 20 9.00 0.78 -17.13
C ALA A 20 7.71 0.57 -16.32
N GLY A 21 7.79 -0.09 -15.15
CA GLY A 21 6.62 -0.34 -14.30
C GLY A 21 6.44 -1.81 -13.90
N PRO A 22 5.31 -2.13 -13.26
CA PRO A 22 4.97 -3.51 -12.90
C PRO A 22 4.76 -4.38 -14.15
N SER A 23 5.08 -5.67 -14.04
CA SER A 23 4.81 -6.70 -15.06
C SER A 23 3.79 -7.71 -14.56
N PRO A 24 3.12 -8.48 -15.44
CA PRO A 24 2.21 -9.54 -15.04
C PRO A 24 2.81 -10.45 -13.96
N PRO A 25 2.03 -10.82 -12.93
CA PRO A 25 0.57 -10.66 -12.82
C PRO A 25 0.11 -9.28 -12.29
N TYR A 26 1.00 -8.33 -12.06
CA TYR A 26 0.67 -7.01 -11.53
C TYR A 26 0.20 -6.04 -12.62
N PRO A 27 -0.64 -5.05 -12.29
CA PRO A 27 -1.19 -4.75 -10.96
C PRO A 27 -2.33 -5.69 -10.54
N LEU A 28 -2.32 -6.13 -9.28
CA LEU A 28 -3.45 -6.83 -8.66
C LEU A 28 -4.31 -5.83 -7.88
N ARG A 29 -5.63 -6.03 -7.89
CA ARG A 29 -6.61 -5.14 -7.25
C ARG A 29 -7.24 -5.80 -6.03
N MET A 30 -7.42 -5.03 -4.96
CA MET A 30 -8.19 -5.42 -3.77
C MET A 30 -8.95 -4.21 -3.22
N SER A 31 -10.16 -4.41 -2.72
CA SER A 31 -10.93 -3.35 -2.04
C SER A 31 -11.72 -3.90 -0.87
N GLY A 32 -12.02 -3.04 0.10
CA GLY A 32 -12.82 -3.41 1.26
C GLY A 32 -12.85 -2.31 2.30
N LYS A 33 -13.66 -2.51 3.33
CA LYS A 33 -13.64 -1.66 4.52
C LYS A 33 -12.50 -2.08 5.44
N VAL A 34 -11.81 -1.10 6.00
CA VAL A 34 -10.75 -1.34 6.99
C VAL A 34 -11.37 -1.92 8.25
N ILE A 35 -10.92 -3.11 8.66
CA ILE A 35 -11.38 -3.77 9.89
C ILE A 35 -10.29 -3.78 10.96
N SER A 36 -10.71 -3.89 12.22
CA SER A 36 -9.79 -4.07 13.33
C SER A 36 -9.07 -5.43 13.23
N GLY A 37 -7.75 -5.42 13.36
CA GLY A 37 -6.97 -6.65 13.50
C GLY A 37 -7.06 -7.24 14.91
N PHE A 38 -6.19 -8.21 15.21
CA PHE A 38 -6.17 -8.96 16.48
C PHE A 38 -5.29 -8.32 17.57
N GLY A 39 -5.05 -7.01 17.50
CA GLY A 39 -4.31 -6.28 18.56
C GLY A 39 -2.87 -6.75 18.80
N ARG A 40 -2.15 -7.17 17.76
CA ARG A 40 -0.77 -7.72 17.87
C ARG A 40 0.33 -6.67 18.14
N GLY A 41 -0.03 -5.51 18.66
CA GLY A 41 0.94 -4.46 19.02
C GLY A 41 1.60 -3.74 17.85
N SER A 42 1.19 -3.95 16.59
CA SER A 42 1.82 -3.29 15.42
C SER A 42 1.85 -1.76 15.52
N LYS A 43 0.83 -1.16 16.17
CA LYS A 43 0.79 0.26 16.51
C LYS A 43 1.86 0.68 17.53
N GLU A 44 2.14 -0.16 18.54
CA GLU A 44 3.20 0.07 19.53
C GLU A 44 4.61 -0.06 18.90
N LEU A 45 4.71 -0.81 17.80
CA LEU A 45 5.94 -0.93 17.00
C LEU A 45 6.16 0.24 16.02
N GLY A 46 5.21 1.20 15.97
CA GLY A 46 5.25 2.31 15.02
C GLY A 46 4.86 1.93 13.58
N ILE A 47 4.30 0.73 13.37
CA ILE A 47 3.96 0.19 12.05
C ILE A 47 2.48 -0.26 12.08
N PRO A 48 1.51 0.66 12.24
CA PRO A 48 0.10 0.31 12.33
C PRO A 48 -0.39 -0.36 11.03
N THR A 49 -1.12 -1.47 11.17
CA THR A 49 -1.67 -2.22 10.02
C THR A 49 -3.20 -2.15 9.97
N ALA A 50 -3.72 -1.81 8.78
CA ALA A 50 -5.12 -1.92 8.42
C ALA A 50 -5.40 -3.32 7.88
N ASN A 51 -6.42 -4.00 8.42
CA ASN A 51 -6.82 -5.31 7.92
C ASN A 51 -7.92 -5.13 6.86
N LEU A 52 -7.89 -5.96 5.82
CA LEU A 52 -8.97 -6.03 4.83
C LEU A 52 -9.64 -7.41 4.85
N PRO A 53 -10.96 -7.48 4.62
CA PRO A 53 -11.64 -8.76 4.45
C PRO A 53 -11.09 -9.47 3.22
N VAL A 54 -10.74 -10.74 3.39
CA VAL A 54 -10.37 -11.61 2.27
C VAL A 54 -11.60 -12.38 1.83
N ASP A 55 -12.00 -12.17 0.57
CA ASP A 55 -13.16 -12.79 -0.05
C ASP A 55 -12.76 -13.25 -1.46
N ASP A 56 -12.85 -14.55 -1.71
CA ASP A 56 -12.50 -15.14 -3.01
C ASP A 56 -13.33 -14.57 -4.16
N ALA A 57 -14.56 -14.12 -3.91
CA ALA A 57 -15.40 -13.51 -4.94
C ALA A 57 -14.85 -12.14 -5.38
N ARG A 58 -14.23 -11.39 -4.45
CA ARG A 58 -13.70 -10.04 -4.69
C ARG A 58 -12.20 -10.02 -4.95
N THR A 59 -11.48 -11.02 -4.47
CA THR A 59 -10.01 -11.09 -4.49
C THR A 59 -9.56 -12.50 -4.88
N PRO A 60 -9.97 -13.04 -6.04
CA PRO A 60 -9.76 -14.45 -6.40
C PRO A 60 -8.28 -14.85 -6.53
N TRP A 61 -7.39 -13.88 -6.74
CA TRP A 61 -5.95 -14.11 -6.88
C TRP A 61 -5.24 -14.37 -5.55
N ILE A 62 -5.84 -14.02 -4.40
CA ILE A 62 -5.14 -14.05 -3.11
C ILE A 62 -4.88 -15.48 -2.60
N SER A 63 -5.70 -16.44 -3.04
CA SER A 63 -5.59 -17.85 -2.71
C SER A 63 -4.40 -18.54 -3.38
N SER A 64 -4.00 -18.08 -4.57
CA SER A 64 -2.90 -18.64 -5.37
C SER A 64 -1.61 -17.84 -5.28
N THR A 65 -1.66 -16.65 -4.68
CA THR A 65 -0.49 -15.77 -4.51
C THR A 65 0.36 -16.24 -3.32
N PRO A 66 1.70 -16.22 -3.41
CA PRO A 66 2.59 -16.56 -2.29
C PRO A 66 2.28 -15.79 -1.01
N SER A 67 2.62 -16.36 0.14
CA SER A 67 2.67 -15.57 1.38
C SER A 67 3.94 -14.72 1.39
N GLY A 68 3.83 -13.51 1.94
CA GLY A 68 4.96 -12.61 2.10
C GLY A 68 4.56 -11.15 2.04
N VAL A 69 5.56 -10.31 1.78
CA VAL A 69 5.42 -8.86 1.73
C VAL A 69 5.35 -8.37 0.30
N TYR A 70 4.34 -7.55 0.03
CA TYR A 70 4.05 -6.89 -1.22
C TYR A 70 4.08 -5.38 -1.03
N PHE A 71 4.06 -4.64 -2.13
CA PHE A 71 3.98 -3.18 -2.09
C PHE A 71 3.10 -2.64 -3.21
N GLY A 72 2.70 -1.38 -3.06
CA GLY A 72 1.91 -0.69 -4.06
C GLY A 72 1.30 0.59 -3.55
N TRP A 73 0.11 0.91 -4.07
CA TRP A 73 -0.65 2.10 -3.72
C TRP A 73 -1.92 1.71 -2.97
N ALA A 74 -2.19 2.40 -1.87
CA ALA A 74 -3.47 2.38 -1.18
C ALA A 74 -4.21 3.69 -1.46
N SER A 75 -5.51 3.61 -1.74
CA SER A 75 -6.39 4.78 -1.69
C SER A 75 -7.38 4.65 -0.56
N LEU A 76 -7.65 5.78 0.11
CA LEU A 76 -8.53 5.89 1.25
C LEU A 76 -9.56 6.99 1.00
N GLN A 77 -10.82 6.72 1.33
CA GLN A 77 -11.89 7.70 1.34
C GLN A 77 -12.19 8.15 2.77
N LEU A 78 -11.32 9.00 3.33
CA LEU A 78 -11.46 9.46 4.71
C LEU A 78 -12.73 10.31 4.90
N PRO A 79 -13.49 10.13 6.00
CA PRO A 79 -14.65 10.97 6.27
C PRO A 79 -14.19 12.42 6.52
N SER A 80 -15.06 13.39 6.23
CA SER A 80 -14.78 14.82 6.40
C SER A 80 -14.43 15.22 7.84
N THR A 81 -14.78 14.39 8.83
CA THR A 81 -14.45 14.57 10.24
C THR A 81 -13.05 14.06 10.61
N HIS A 82 -12.37 13.32 9.73
CA HIS A 82 -11.03 12.81 9.98
C HIS A 82 -10.00 13.95 9.88
N PRO A 83 -9.05 14.07 10.82
CA PRO A 83 -8.06 15.17 10.83
C PRO A 83 -7.21 15.22 9.55
N ASP A 84 -6.91 14.07 8.96
CA ASP A 84 -6.14 13.96 7.70
C ASP A 84 -7.02 13.95 6.43
N CYS A 85 -8.32 14.24 6.54
CA CYS A 85 -9.15 14.40 5.35
C CYS A 85 -8.73 15.68 4.60
N PRO A 86 -8.42 15.61 3.28
CA PRO A 86 -8.09 16.81 2.52
C PRO A 86 -9.26 17.81 2.55
N PRO A 87 -8.99 19.12 2.71
CA PRO A 87 -10.03 20.12 2.71
C PRO A 87 -10.77 20.07 1.38
N THR A 88 -12.07 19.76 1.44
CA THR A 88 -12.93 19.86 0.27
C THR A 88 -13.16 21.34 0.04
N THR A 89 -12.68 21.89 -1.07
CA THR A 89 -13.02 23.27 -1.47
C THR A 89 -14.51 23.30 -1.77
N THR A 90 -15.31 23.52 -0.74
CA THR A 90 -16.76 23.73 -0.82
C THR A 90 -17.10 24.97 -0.02
N ASP A 91 -16.36 26.06 -0.28
CA ASP A 91 -16.80 27.41 0.04
C ASP A 91 -16.76 28.18 -1.29
N GLY A 92 -17.93 28.64 -1.74
CA GLY A 92 -18.08 29.25 -3.04
C GLY A 92 -17.29 30.56 -3.17
N GLU A 93 -16.52 30.70 -4.25
CA GLU A 93 -16.59 31.82 -5.20
C GLU A 93 -15.47 31.75 -6.25
N THR A 94 -15.90 31.76 -7.53
CA THR A 94 -15.24 32.26 -8.75
C THR A 94 -13.81 31.85 -9.14
N ASN A 95 -13.76 31.22 -10.33
CA ASN A 95 -12.74 31.35 -11.37
C ASN A 95 -11.27 31.03 -11.01
N SER A 96 -10.86 29.79 -11.25
CA SER A 96 -9.61 29.52 -11.98
C SER A 96 -9.60 28.10 -12.52
N SER A 97 -9.31 28.02 -13.81
CA SER A 97 -9.14 26.81 -14.60
C SER A 97 -7.90 26.04 -14.13
N SER A 98 -8.01 25.31 -13.03
CA SER A 98 -7.08 24.23 -12.70
C SER A 98 -7.81 22.92 -12.82
N SER A 99 -7.53 22.18 -13.87
CA SER A 99 -7.98 20.81 -14.13
C SER A 99 -7.38 19.83 -13.11
N SER A 100 -7.62 20.04 -11.82
CA SER A 100 -7.30 19.07 -10.78
C SER A 100 -8.28 17.92 -10.95
N SER A 101 -7.80 16.80 -11.50
CA SER A 101 -8.50 15.53 -11.57
C SER A 101 -9.20 15.25 -10.24
N SER A 102 -10.51 15.49 -10.18
CA SER A 102 -11.32 15.31 -8.98
C SER A 102 -11.20 13.86 -8.54
N SER A 103 -10.53 13.65 -7.41
CA SER A 103 -10.29 12.33 -6.84
C SER A 103 -11.51 11.80 -6.06
N ASN A 104 -12.68 12.43 -6.18
CA ASN A 104 -13.96 12.03 -5.55
C ASN A 104 -13.82 11.69 -4.04
N GLY A 105 -12.96 12.41 -3.32
CA GLY A 105 -12.70 12.18 -1.88
C GLY A 105 -11.67 11.10 -1.58
N TRP A 106 -11.06 10.48 -2.59
CA TRP A 106 -9.98 9.51 -2.44
C TRP A 106 -8.62 10.20 -2.33
N SER A 107 -7.82 9.76 -1.37
CA SER A 107 -6.41 10.13 -1.21
C SER A 107 -5.53 8.90 -1.42
N VAL A 108 -4.43 9.04 -2.15
CA VAL A 108 -3.56 7.91 -2.55
C VAL A 108 -2.22 7.99 -1.81
N TYR A 109 -1.82 6.87 -1.22
CA TYR A 109 -0.65 6.73 -0.36
C TYR A 109 0.17 5.49 -0.77
N PRO A 110 1.51 5.54 -0.66
CA PRO A 110 2.33 4.34 -0.79
C PRO A 110 2.04 3.37 0.35
N MET A 111 2.13 2.07 0.10
CA MET A 111 1.87 1.04 1.11
C MET A 111 2.79 -0.17 0.96
N VAL A 112 2.95 -0.90 2.05
CA VAL A 112 3.37 -2.31 2.06
C VAL A 112 2.22 -3.17 2.57
N MET A 113 2.18 -4.42 2.14
CA MET A 113 1.11 -5.36 2.49
C MET A 113 1.71 -6.72 2.83
N SER A 114 1.33 -7.26 3.98
CA SER A 114 1.59 -8.65 4.34
C SER A 114 0.40 -9.51 3.93
N ILE A 115 0.67 -10.56 3.16
CA ILE A 115 -0.31 -11.59 2.85
C ILE A 115 0.16 -12.89 3.47
N GLY A 116 -0.68 -13.49 4.31
CA GLY A 116 -0.35 -14.70 5.05
C GLY A 116 -1.58 -15.52 5.38
N TYR A 117 -1.51 -16.27 6.47
CA TYR A 117 -2.63 -17.05 7.00
C TYR A 117 -2.96 -16.64 8.42
N ASN A 118 -4.25 -16.65 8.76
CA ASN A 118 -4.72 -16.29 10.09
C ASN A 118 -4.50 -17.45 11.09
N PRO A 119 -3.66 -17.28 12.13
CA PRO A 119 -3.39 -18.33 13.12
C PRO A 119 -4.59 -18.74 13.96
N PHE A 120 -5.55 -17.83 14.17
CA PHE A 120 -6.77 -18.12 14.95
C PHE A 120 -7.73 -19.07 14.23
N TYR A 121 -7.62 -19.15 12.90
CA TYR A 121 -8.40 -20.07 12.06
C TYR A 121 -7.53 -21.24 11.60
N LYS A 122 -6.61 -21.72 12.44
CA LYS A 122 -5.73 -22.87 12.14
C LYS A 122 -4.95 -22.69 10.82
N ASN A 123 -4.63 -21.45 10.47
CA ASN A 123 -3.97 -21.08 9.22
C ASN A 123 -4.70 -21.54 7.93
N THR A 124 -6.04 -21.65 7.95
CA THR A 124 -6.81 -22.04 6.75
C THR A 124 -7.39 -20.85 6.00
N VAL A 125 -7.47 -19.68 6.64
CA VAL A 125 -8.03 -18.45 6.08
C VAL A 125 -6.89 -17.49 5.75
N ARG A 126 -6.85 -16.98 4.52
CA ARG A 126 -5.89 -15.95 4.09
C ARG A 126 -6.11 -14.65 4.88
N SER A 127 -5.03 -13.94 5.13
CA SER A 127 -5.04 -12.63 5.79
C SER A 127 -4.31 -11.60 4.93
N ALA A 128 -4.78 -10.36 5.01
CA ALA A 128 -4.31 -9.22 4.24
C ALA A 128 -4.16 -8.02 5.19
N GLU A 129 -2.92 -7.67 5.50
CA GLU A 129 -2.58 -6.59 6.42
C GLU A 129 -1.79 -5.51 5.67
N VAL A 130 -2.29 -4.28 5.67
CA VAL A 130 -1.72 -3.16 4.92
C VAL A 130 -1.13 -2.16 5.91
N HIS A 131 0.16 -1.85 5.75
CA HIS A 131 0.76 -0.68 6.38
C HIS A 131 0.85 0.44 5.34
N VAL A 132 0.00 1.46 5.52
CA VAL A 132 0.06 2.68 4.72
C VAL A 132 1.24 3.52 5.19
N LEU A 133 2.12 3.92 4.27
CA LEU A 133 3.35 4.65 4.59
C LEU A 133 3.05 6.14 4.78
N HIS A 134 2.17 6.43 5.74
CA HIS A 134 1.73 7.76 6.13
C HIS A 134 1.44 7.79 7.64
N GLU A 135 1.82 8.86 8.30
CA GLU A 135 1.58 9.08 9.72
C GLU A 135 0.23 9.76 9.92
N PHE A 136 -0.83 8.97 10.13
CA PHE A 136 -2.16 9.50 10.39
C PHE A 136 -2.31 10.00 11.83
N ALA A 137 -3.02 11.11 12.02
CA ALA A 137 -3.33 11.67 13.33
C ALA A 137 -4.44 10.89 14.07
N ALA A 138 -5.21 10.06 13.36
CA ALA A 138 -6.26 9.21 13.92
C ALA A 138 -6.40 7.87 13.17
N ASP A 139 -7.09 6.92 13.79
CA ASP A 139 -7.42 5.64 13.15
C ASP A 139 -8.56 5.82 12.14
N PHE A 140 -8.56 5.00 11.08
CA PHE A 140 -9.51 5.06 9.97
C PHE A 140 -10.31 3.75 9.78
N TYR A 141 -10.70 3.09 10.87
CA TYR A 141 -11.55 1.89 10.80
C TYR A 141 -12.89 2.17 10.11
N GLY A 142 -13.38 1.20 9.34
CA GLY A 142 -14.63 1.29 8.58
C GLY A 142 -14.54 2.09 7.27
N VAL A 143 -13.43 2.82 7.05
CA VAL A 143 -13.17 3.56 5.82
C VAL A 143 -12.99 2.61 4.64
N ASP A 144 -13.53 3.01 3.49
CA ASP A 144 -13.30 2.30 2.23
C ASP A 144 -11.86 2.48 1.76
N MET A 145 -11.20 1.36 1.51
CA MET A 145 -9.82 1.29 1.01
C MET A 145 -9.79 0.52 -0.31
N ARG A 146 -8.97 0.99 -1.26
CA ARG A 146 -8.63 0.26 -2.49
C ARG A 146 -7.12 0.13 -2.61
N LEU A 147 -6.66 -0.98 -3.15
CA LEU A 147 -5.24 -1.30 -3.29
C LEU A 147 -4.92 -1.65 -4.74
N LEU A 148 -3.81 -1.09 -5.23
CA LEU A 148 -3.08 -1.62 -6.38
C LEU A 148 -1.78 -2.23 -5.89
N ILE A 149 -1.69 -3.55 -5.88
CA ILE A 149 -0.50 -4.31 -5.53
C ILE A 149 0.37 -4.41 -6.80
N LEU A 150 1.61 -3.92 -6.72
CA LEU A 150 2.48 -3.74 -7.89
C LEU A 150 3.66 -4.71 -7.94
N GLY A 151 3.98 -5.36 -6.83
CA GLY A 151 5.11 -6.29 -6.78
C GLY A 151 5.28 -6.99 -5.44
N PHE A 152 6.14 -7.99 -5.44
CA PHE A 152 6.54 -8.78 -4.29
C PHE A 152 7.93 -8.36 -3.82
N ILE A 153 8.08 -8.16 -2.51
CA ILE A 153 9.35 -7.78 -1.87
C ILE A 153 10.08 -9.04 -1.37
N ARG A 154 9.41 -9.89 -0.58
CA ARG A 154 10.02 -11.06 0.05
C ARG A 154 9.00 -12.03 0.62
N GLU A 155 9.43 -13.26 0.84
CA GLU A 155 8.67 -14.28 1.58
C GLU A 155 8.49 -13.91 3.07
N GLU A 156 7.56 -14.59 3.73
CA GLU A 156 7.44 -14.58 5.19
C GLU A 156 8.76 -15.06 5.83
N LYS A 157 9.09 -14.49 6.98
CA LYS A 157 10.31 -14.81 7.71
C LYS A 157 9.98 -15.08 9.16
N ASP A 158 10.67 -16.04 9.74
CA ASP A 158 10.73 -16.22 11.17
C ASP A 158 11.76 -15.26 11.76
N TYR A 159 11.43 -14.65 12.89
CA TYR A 159 12.30 -13.70 13.58
C TYR A 159 12.66 -14.22 14.97
N SER A 160 13.94 -14.15 15.31
CA SER A 160 14.45 -14.49 16.64
C SER A 160 14.19 -13.42 17.69
N GLY A 161 13.71 -12.23 17.29
CA GLY A 161 13.42 -11.11 18.18
C GLY A 161 12.74 -9.94 17.47
N LEU A 162 12.22 -9.01 18.28
CA LEU A 162 11.43 -7.88 17.80
C LEU A 162 12.23 -6.90 16.93
N ASP A 163 13.48 -6.61 17.31
CA ASP A 163 14.33 -5.67 16.57
C ASP A 163 14.60 -6.13 15.14
N ALA A 164 14.79 -7.44 14.94
CA ALA A 164 15.00 -8.02 13.61
C ALA A 164 13.73 -7.90 12.74
N LEU A 165 12.56 -8.08 13.34
CA LEU A 165 11.26 -7.87 12.67
C LEU A 165 11.10 -6.41 12.25
N ILE A 166 11.34 -5.47 13.17
CA ILE A 166 11.22 -4.02 12.90
C ILE A 166 12.20 -3.60 11.80
N ALA A 167 13.46 -4.05 11.88
CA ALA A 167 14.47 -3.75 10.87
C ALA A 167 14.06 -4.24 9.48
N ASP A 168 13.48 -5.44 9.37
CA ASP A 168 13.02 -5.97 8.10
C ASP A 168 11.81 -5.23 7.55
N ILE A 169 10.84 -4.86 8.38
CA ILE A 169 9.69 -4.06 7.96
C ILE A 169 10.12 -2.67 7.49
N ASN A 170 11.05 -2.03 8.21
CA ASN A 170 11.59 -0.73 7.80
C ASN A 170 12.29 -0.83 6.44
N LEU A 171 13.03 -1.91 6.19
CA LEU A 171 13.63 -2.14 4.88
C LEU A 171 12.56 -2.39 3.80
N ASP A 172 11.50 -3.13 4.11
CA ASP A 172 10.39 -3.35 3.18
C ASP A 172 9.71 -2.02 2.79
N CYS A 173 9.51 -1.12 3.78
CA CYS A 173 8.97 0.22 3.54
C CYS A 173 9.91 1.06 2.65
N GLU A 174 11.21 0.97 2.87
CA GLU A 174 12.20 1.69 2.05
C GLU A 174 12.24 1.16 0.61
N VAL A 175 12.21 -0.16 0.43
CA VAL A 175 12.11 -0.79 -0.89
C VAL A 175 10.86 -0.32 -1.62
N ALA A 176 9.72 -0.26 -0.93
CA ALA A 176 8.47 0.24 -1.49
C ALA A 176 8.59 1.71 -1.93
N ARG A 177 9.07 2.60 -1.06
CA ARG A 177 9.24 4.03 -1.39
C ARG A 177 10.14 4.23 -2.61
N ARG A 178 11.30 3.56 -2.64
CA ARG A 178 12.24 3.66 -3.77
C ARG A 178 11.64 3.13 -5.07
N SER A 179 10.98 1.98 -5.00
CA SER A 179 10.39 1.35 -6.18
C SER A 179 9.26 2.21 -6.76
N LEU A 180 8.40 2.77 -5.90
CA LEU A 180 7.25 3.60 -6.28
C LEU A 180 7.62 5.03 -6.71
N ALA A 181 8.80 5.53 -6.32
CA ALA A 181 9.29 6.86 -6.70
C ALA A 181 9.74 6.99 -8.18
N ARG A 182 9.68 5.88 -8.93
CA ARG A 182 10.02 5.83 -10.36
C ARG A 182 8.80 6.13 -11.22
N GLU A 183 9.04 6.74 -12.37
CA GLU A 183 7.98 7.20 -13.28
C GLU A 183 7.01 6.09 -13.71
N GLY A 184 7.52 4.91 -14.08
CA GLY A 184 6.68 3.75 -14.48
C GLY A 184 5.82 3.16 -13.35
N TRP A 185 6.06 3.57 -12.11
CA TRP A 185 5.42 3.01 -10.91
C TRP A 185 4.48 3.99 -10.21
N ALA A 186 4.57 5.28 -10.55
CA ALA A 186 3.72 6.31 -9.96
C ALA A 186 2.44 6.52 -10.77
N PRO A 187 1.29 6.80 -10.11
CA PRO A 187 0.01 7.01 -10.77
C PRO A 187 0.07 8.13 -11.80
N ARG A 188 -0.58 7.93 -12.94
CA ARG A 188 -0.74 8.96 -13.98
C ARG A 188 -1.89 9.90 -13.67
N GLU A 189 -2.99 9.38 -13.13
CA GLU A 189 -4.25 10.11 -12.98
C GLU A 189 -4.25 11.08 -11.79
N VAL A 190 -3.47 10.78 -10.74
CA VAL A 190 -3.37 11.57 -9.51
C VAL A 190 -1.91 11.85 -9.19
N GLU A 191 -1.63 13.04 -8.65
CA GLU A 191 -0.31 13.34 -8.12
C GLU A 191 -0.23 12.82 -6.68
N VAL A 192 0.87 12.14 -6.37
CA VAL A 192 1.09 11.51 -5.08
C VAL A 192 2.31 12.09 -4.40
N GLU A 193 2.37 11.93 -3.08
CA GLU A 193 3.52 12.31 -2.27
C GLU A 193 4.22 11.05 -1.76
N ILE A 194 5.54 10.99 -1.95
CA ILE A 194 6.38 9.99 -1.32
C ILE A 194 7.39 10.72 -0.43
N THR A 195 7.41 10.38 0.86
CA THR A 195 8.45 10.82 1.78
C THR A 195 9.77 10.13 1.43
N GLY A 196 10.85 10.90 1.28
CA GLY A 196 12.20 10.36 1.08
C GLY A 196 12.73 9.62 2.32
N ASP A 197 13.89 8.98 2.17
CA ASP A 197 14.59 8.26 3.25
C ASP A 197 14.85 9.15 4.48
N ASN A 198 14.61 8.60 5.68
CA ASN A 198 14.85 9.23 6.98
C ASN A 198 16.34 9.16 7.42
N SER A 199 17.27 8.82 6.52
CA SER A 199 18.71 8.81 6.80
C SER A 199 19.33 10.18 7.09
N SER A 200 18.55 11.27 7.06
CA SER A 200 18.95 12.60 7.54
C SER A 200 18.02 13.07 8.67
N ARG A 201 18.58 13.72 9.71
CA ARG A 201 17.89 14.17 10.94
C ARG A 201 16.84 15.29 10.74
N GLU A 202 16.48 15.57 9.50
CA GLU A 202 15.38 16.45 9.11
C GLU A 202 14.39 15.57 8.36
N GLY A 203 13.13 15.51 8.81
CA GLY A 203 12.11 14.60 8.26
C GLY A 203 12.15 14.54 6.74
N GLY A 204 12.23 13.32 6.19
CA GLY A 204 12.61 13.08 4.80
C GLY A 204 11.85 13.97 3.81
N ALA A 205 12.57 14.59 2.88
CA ALA A 205 11.98 15.51 1.91
C ALA A 205 10.81 14.84 1.17
N LYS A 206 9.62 15.44 1.26
CA LYS A 206 8.43 15.01 0.55
C LYS A 206 8.58 15.32 -0.94
N LYS A 207 8.52 14.29 -1.78
CA LYS A 207 8.56 14.42 -3.24
C LYS A 207 7.16 14.23 -3.80
N ARG A 208 6.64 15.25 -4.48
CA ARG A 208 5.44 15.12 -5.33
C ARG A 208 5.83 14.51 -6.66
N LEU A 209 5.07 13.52 -7.12
CA LEU A 209 5.30 12.88 -8.40
C LEU A 209 3.99 12.46 -9.07
N ARG A 210 4.04 12.47 -10.40
CA ARG A 210 3.04 11.90 -11.29
C ARG A 210 3.80 11.07 -12.30
N GLY A 211 3.38 9.83 -12.49
CA GLY A 211 4.06 8.88 -13.36
C GLY A 211 3.22 8.47 -14.55
N THR A 212 3.49 7.27 -15.05
CA THR A 212 2.82 6.69 -16.23
C THR A 212 1.95 5.47 -15.89
N LEU A 213 1.91 5.02 -14.64
CA LEU A 213 1.08 3.90 -14.21
C LEU A 213 -0.41 4.27 -14.32
N ALA A 214 -1.17 3.49 -15.10
CA ALA A 214 -2.62 3.61 -15.15
C ALA A 214 -3.24 3.12 -13.84
N ALA A 215 -3.63 4.06 -12.98
CA ALA A 215 -4.09 3.81 -11.61
C ALA A 215 -5.44 4.47 -11.31
N GLY A 216 -6.22 4.83 -12.35
CA GLY A 216 -7.51 5.50 -12.22
C GLY A 216 -8.50 4.77 -11.30
N TRP A 217 -8.46 3.44 -11.24
CA TRP A 217 -9.31 2.61 -10.37
C TRP A 217 -9.17 2.95 -8.87
N LEU A 218 -8.03 3.50 -8.45
CA LEU A 218 -7.83 3.94 -7.06
C LEU A 218 -8.74 5.11 -6.66
N ILE A 219 -9.14 5.95 -7.61
CA ILE A 219 -9.85 7.20 -7.33
C ILE A 219 -11.25 7.26 -7.97
N ARG A 220 -11.54 6.32 -8.88
CA ARG A 220 -12.82 6.20 -9.59
C ARG A 220 -13.13 4.72 -9.78
N PRO A 221 -14.35 4.24 -9.52
CA PRO A 221 -14.72 2.88 -9.92
C PRO A 221 -14.64 2.73 -11.45
N ASP A 222 -14.49 1.50 -11.93
CA ASP A 222 -14.68 1.22 -13.35
C ASP A 222 -16.18 1.40 -13.67
N GLU A 223 -16.52 1.91 -14.86
CA GLU A 223 -17.92 2.19 -15.28
C GLU A 223 -18.84 0.94 -15.17
N SER A 224 -18.27 -0.27 -15.10
CA SER A 224 -18.98 -1.53 -14.91
C SER A 224 -19.39 -1.83 -13.46
N GLU A 225 -18.72 -1.27 -12.45
CA GLU A 225 -19.06 -1.52 -11.03
C GLU A 225 -20.26 -0.69 -10.55
N GLU A 226 -20.53 0.47 -11.19
CA GLU A 226 -21.60 1.40 -10.81
C GLU A 226 -23.00 0.83 -11.10
N ASN A 227 -23.14 -0.01 -12.14
CA ASN A 227 -24.41 -0.61 -12.56
C ASN A 227 -24.83 -1.85 -11.76
N GLY A 228 -24.02 -2.30 -10.79
CA GLY A 228 -24.25 -3.54 -10.04
C GLY A 228 -24.81 -3.37 -8.62
N ALA A 229 -24.87 -2.14 -8.10
CA ALA A 229 -25.16 -1.89 -6.68
C ALA A 229 -26.66 -1.66 -6.35
N ASP A 230 -27.52 -1.40 -7.33
CA ASP A 230 -28.96 -1.15 -7.13
C ASP A 230 -29.87 -2.38 -7.34
N GLY A 231 -29.28 -3.59 -7.29
CA GLY A 231 -29.98 -4.82 -7.65
C GLY A 231 -29.90 -5.92 -6.59
N LYS A 232 -30.27 -5.66 -5.33
CA LYS A 232 -30.71 -6.74 -4.43
C LYS A 232 -31.58 -6.29 -3.27
#